data_AF-A0A329RH58-F1
#
_entry.id   AF-A0A329RH58-F1
#
_cell.length_a   1.000
_cell.length_b   1.000
_cell.length_c   1.000
_cell.angle_alpha   90.00
_cell.angle_beta   90.00
_cell.angle_gamma   90.00
#
_symmetry.space_group_name_H-M   'P 1'
#
loop_
_entity.id
_entity.type
_entity.pdbx_description
1 polymer ?
#
loop_
_entity_poly.entity_id
_entity_poly.type
_entity_poly.pdbx_seq_one_letter_code
_entity_poly.pdbx_strand_id
1 'polypeptide(L)'
;MLNKPQFATWVKNVDELSATRPDTKISTISTLKAYYGDEALSQMIIAAQKNPKTQQLADELQTRQLQYWLDNKKTPADVFKLLELSKAGDNLLDNPQVSTWLSYVADFKKKTPRKSQESIPILTTHYGDEALSKILLEAKQTPSTATIADKLHQEQIQHWLDAGKSPGDVFKFLHSTRQATNCSTTRSLQRGYPMWTISIGKIRGYREFRSWRDTMATRR
;
A
#
# COMPACT_ATOMS: atom_id res chain seq x y z
N MET A 1 -5.54 -17.59 21.22
CA MET A 1 -6.75 -18.26 20.69
C MET A 1 -6.43 -19.11 19.48
N LEU A 2 -5.79 -18.55 18.44
CA LEU A 2 -5.52 -19.22 17.17
C LEU A 2 -4.58 -20.45 17.25
N ASN A 3 -3.79 -20.58 18.31
CA ASN A 3 -2.91 -21.74 18.55
C ASN A 3 -3.60 -22.90 19.30
N LYS A 4 -4.91 -22.80 19.58
CA LYS A 4 -5.65 -23.86 20.26
C LYS A 4 -6.25 -24.82 19.21
N PRO A 5 -6.08 -26.15 19.32
CA PRO A 5 -6.61 -27.09 18.34
C PRO A 5 -8.13 -27.01 18.22
N GLN A 6 -8.83 -26.68 19.31
CA GLN A 6 -10.28 -26.50 19.30
C GLN A 6 -10.73 -25.38 18.36
N PHE A 7 -9.90 -24.36 18.16
CA PHE A 7 -10.21 -23.26 17.24
C PHE A 7 -10.18 -23.72 15.79
N ALA A 8 -9.17 -24.51 15.38
CA ALA A 8 -9.12 -25.08 14.05
C ALA A 8 -10.31 -26.02 13.76
N THR A 9 -10.69 -26.85 14.74
CA THR A 9 -11.90 -27.68 14.67
C THR A 9 -13.16 -26.83 14.50
N TRP A 10 -13.28 -25.73 15.26
CA TRP A 10 -14.41 -24.83 15.15
C TRP A 10 -14.49 -24.15 13.77
N VAL A 11 -13.36 -23.67 13.22
CA VAL A 11 -13.31 -23.08 11.87
C VAL A 11 -13.81 -24.09 10.83
N LYS A 12 -13.35 -25.35 10.91
CA LYS A 12 -13.80 -26.42 10.01
C LYS A 12 -15.32 -26.66 10.10
N ASN A 13 -15.86 -26.71 11.31
CA ASN A 13 -17.30 -26.90 11.52
C ASN A 13 -18.12 -25.73 10.94
N VAL A 14 -17.66 -24.49 11.10
CA VAL A 14 -18.33 -23.32 10.50
C VAL A 14 -18.30 -23.40 8.98
N ASP A 15 -17.19 -23.85 8.39
CA ASP A 15 -17.09 -24.03 6.94
C ASP A 15 -18.06 -25.10 6.43
N GLU A 16 -18.15 -26.25 7.11
CA GLU A 16 -19.13 -27.32 6.81
C GLU A 16 -20.58 -26.84 6.93
N LEU A 17 -20.89 -26.02 7.94
CA LEU A 17 -22.22 -25.41 8.10
C LEU A 17 -22.53 -24.41 6.99
N SER A 18 -21.56 -23.60 6.57
CA SER A 18 -21.74 -22.63 5.49
C SER A 18 -21.97 -23.31 4.13
N ALA A 19 -21.34 -24.46 3.88
CA ALA A 19 -21.51 -25.23 2.65
C ALA A 19 -22.88 -25.93 2.58
N THR A 20 -23.43 -26.35 3.71
CA THR A 20 -24.73 -27.05 3.79
C THR A 20 -25.93 -26.11 3.85
N ARG A 21 -25.72 -24.82 4.17
CA ARG A 21 -26.78 -23.80 4.26
C ARG A 21 -26.37 -22.50 3.57
N PRO A 22 -26.44 -22.44 2.22
CA PRO A 22 -25.99 -21.28 1.44
C PRO A 22 -26.82 -20.01 1.67
N ASP A 23 -28.04 -20.16 2.18
CA ASP A 23 -28.97 -19.08 2.53
C ASP A 23 -28.58 -18.37 3.82
N THR A 24 -27.97 -19.08 4.76
CA THR A 24 -27.36 -18.47 5.95
C THR A 24 -26.00 -17.89 5.62
N LYS A 25 -25.89 -16.55 5.62
CA LYS A 25 -24.62 -15.79 5.49
C LYS A 25 -23.70 -15.92 6.71
N ILE A 26 -23.65 -17.10 7.33
CA ILE A 26 -22.76 -17.37 8.46
C ILE A 26 -21.40 -17.71 7.87
N SER A 27 -20.41 -16.86 8.14
CA SER A 27 -19.01 -17.13 7.83
C SER A 27 -18.20 -17.07 9.12
N THR A 28 -17.06 -17.75 9.11
CA THR A 28 -16.09 -17.70 10.21
C THR A 28 -15.72 -16.26 10.54
N ILE A 29 -15.55 -15.41 9.52
CA ILE A 29 -15.22 -13.99 9.70
C ILE A 29 -16.38 -13.20 10.30
N SER A 30 -17.62 -13.38 9.83
CA SER A 30 -18.77 -12.65 10.38
C SER A 30 -19.01 -13.00 11.85
N THR A 31 -18.82 -14.27 12.21
CA THR A 31 -18.94 -14.74 13.59
C THR A 31 -17.83 -14.16 14.47
N LEU A 32 -16.55 -14.30 14.08
CA LEU A 32 -15.43 -13.77 14.85
C LEU A 32 -15.49 -12.24 14.99
N LYS A 33 -15.89 -11.54 13.92
CA LYS A 33 -16.12 -10.10 13.93
C LYS A 33 -17.17 -9.70 14.97
N ALA A 34 -18.25 -10.47 15.13
CA ALA A 34 -19.29 -10.15 16.11
C ALA A 34 -18.75 -10.19 17.56
N TYR A 35 -17.73 -11.03 17.83
CA TYR A 35 -17.11 -11.12 19.17
C TYR A 35 -15.96 -10.12 19.37
N TYR A 36 -15.11 -9.93 18.36
CA TYR A 36 -13.85 -9.17 18.51
C TYR A 36 -13.89 -7.78 17.87
N GLY A 37 -14.82 -7.52 16.96
CA GLY A 37 -14.75 -6.38 16.04
C GLY A 37 -13.74 -6.60 14.90
N ASP A 38 -13.76 -5.72 13.89
CA ASP A 38 -12.88 -5.85 12.72
C ASP A 38 -11.40 -5.63 13.08
N GLU A 39 -11.10 -4.61 13.90
CA GLU A 39 -9.72 -4.22 14.22
C GLU A 39 -9.01 -5.30 15.04
N ALA A 40 -9.55 -5.67 16.19
CA ALA A 40 -8.92 -6.68 17.04
C ALA A 40 -8.82 -8.04 16.33
N LEU A 41 -9.82 -8.42 15.51
CA LEU A 41 -9.74 -9.63 14.71
C LEU A 41 -8.59 -9.58 13.69
N SER A 42 -8.43 -8.47 12.97
CA SER A 42 -7.33 -8.34 12.01
C SER A 42 -5.96 -8.38 12.69
N GLN A 43 -5.81 -7.71 13.83
CA GLN A 43 -4.59 -7.75 14.64
C GLN A 43 -4.26 -9.18 15.12
N MET A 44 -5.27 -9.92 15.59
CA MET A 44 -5.10 -11.32 16.00
C MET A 44 -4.62 -12.20 14.85
N ILE A 45 -5.18 -12.01 13.65
CA ILE A 45 -4.78 -12.74 12.44
C ILE A 45 -3.34 -12.37 12.07
N ILE A 46 -3.01 -11.08 11.97
CA ILE A 46 -1.65 -10.60 11.64
C ILE A 46 -0.61 -11.11 12.66
N ALA A 47 -0.94 -11.12 13.95
CA ALA A 47 -0.07 -11.66 14.98
C ALA A 47 0.13 -13.18 14.81
N ALA A 48 -0.90 -13.92 14.42
CA ALA A 48 -0.81 -15.36 14.19
C ALA A 48 -0.03 -15.73 12.93
N GLN A 49 0.01 -14.87 11.91
CA GLN A 49 0.86 -15.05 10.72
C GLN A 49 2.35 -15.08 11.08
N LYS A 50 2.77 -14.42 12.17
CA LYS A 50 4.16 -14.39 12.63
C LYS A 50 4.61 -15.69 13.31
N ASN A 51 3.68 -16.58 13.67
CA ASN A 51 4.01 -17.85 14.30
C ASN A 51 3.88 -18.99 13.28
N PRO A 52 4.96 -19.72 12.95
CA PRO A 52 4.94 -20.80 11.95
C PRO A 52 3.87 -21.86 12.18
N LYS A 53 3.49 -22.13 13.45
CA LYS A 53 2.47 -23.14 13.80
C LYS A 53 1.05 -22.70 13.44
N THR A 54 0.80 -21.39 13.36
CA THR A 54 -0.52 -20.82 13.09
C THR A 54 -0.58 -20.07 11.76
N GLN A 55 0.55 -19.93 11.07
CA GLN A 55 0.69 -19.13 9.87
C GLN A 55 -0.30 -19.54 8.78
N GLN A 56 -0.35 -20.83 8.44
CA GLN A 56 -1.25 -21.33 7.39
C GLN A 56 -2.72 -20.99 7.67
N LEU A 57 -3.20 -21.28 8.89
CA LEU A 57 -4.57 -20.96 9.29
C LEU A 57 -4.82 -19.45 9.29
N ALA A 58 -3.83 -18.66 9.71
CA ALA A 58 -3.92 -17.20 9.71
C ALA A 58 -3.99 -16.62 8.30
N ASP A 59 -3.23 -17.16 7.34
CA ASP A 59 -3.27 -16.75 5.92
C ASP A 59 -4.62 -17.07 5.29
N GLU A 60 -5.18 -18.24 5.58
CA GLU A 60 -6.52 -18.64 5.17
C GLU A 60 -7.58 -17.70 5.75
N LEU A 61 -7.49 -17.36 7.04
CA LEU A 61 -8.39 -16.42 7.68
C LEU A 61 -8.24 -15.00 7.14
N GLN A 62 -7.03 -14.55 6.84
CA GLN A 62 -6.80 -13.24 6.23
C GLN A 62 -7.43 -13.17 4.85
N THR A 63 -7.28 -14.20 4.03
CA THR A 63 -7.92 -14.28 2.71
C THR A 63 -9.44 -14.16 2.82
N ARG A 64 -10.05 -14.91 3.75
CA ARG A 64 -11.49 -14.83 4.02
C ARG A 64 -11.89 -13.44 4.56
N GLN A 65 -11.07 -12.82 5.39
CA GLN A 65 -11.31 -11.50 5.94
C GLN A 65 -11.33 -10.42 4.84
N LEU A 66 -10.38 -10.44 3.93
CA LEU A 66 -10.32 -9.52 2.78
C LEU A 66 -11.52 -9.70 1.86
N GLN A 67 -11.89 -10.96 1.55
CA GLN A 67 -13.07 -11.25 0.74
C GLN A 67 -14.35 -10.73 1.41
N TYR A 68 -14.51 -10.98 2.71
CA TYR A 68 -15.63 -10.46 3.48
C TYR A 68 -15.68 -8.93 3.45
N TRP A 69 -14.55 -8.24 3.58
CA TRP A 69 -14.47 -6.79 3.46
C TRP A 69 -14.83 -6.29 2.05
N LEU A 70 -14.39 -6.97 0.99
CA LEU A 70 -14.78 -6.67 -0.40
C LEU A 70 -16.29 -6.82 -0.62
N ASP A 71 -16.89 -7.91 -0.12
CA ASP A 71 -18.33 -8.18 -0.23
C ASP A 71 -19.16 -7.12 0.50
N ASN A 72 -18.66 -6.65 1.65
CA ASN A 72 -19.28 -5.60 2.44
C ASN A 72 -18.83 -4.19 2.04
N LYS A 73 -18.11 -4.04 0.92
CA LYS A 73 -17.66 -2.76 0.35
C LYS A 73 -16.89 -1.89 1.34
N LYS A 74 -16.10 -2.50 2.23
CA LYS A 74 -15.23 -1.78 3.14
C LYS A 74 -14.14 -1.05 2.34
N THR A 75 -13.95 0.23 2.63
CA THR A 75 -13.14 1.09 1.76
C THR A 75 -11.65 0.71 1.85
N PRO A 76 -10.86 0.87 0.79
CA PRO A 76 -9.41 0.69 0.87
C PRO A 76 -8.75 1.53 1.97
N ALA A 77 -9.26 2.73 2.26
CA ALA A 77 -8.77 3.55 3.37
C ALA A 77 -9.03 2.93 4.75
N ASP A 78 -10.18 2.27 4.95
CA ASP A 78 -10.46 1.54 6.20
C ASP A 78 -9.57 0.31 6.32
N VAL A 79 -9.42 -0.44 5.23
CA VAL A 79 -8.57 -1.65 5.21
C VAL A 79 -7.10 -1.31 5.45
N PHE A 80 -6.62 -0.16 4.98
CA PHE A 80 -5.27 0.35 5.29
C PHE A 80 -5.02 0.42 6.81
N LYS A 81 -6.01 0.92 7.56
CA LYS A 81 -5.94 1.02 9.02
C LYS A 81 -6.04 -0.35 9.70
N LEU A 82 -6.97 -1.19 9.25
CA LEU A 82 -7.21 -2.53 9.81
C LEU A 82 -6.00 -3.46 9.63
N LEU A 83 -5.25 -3.31 8.53
CA LEU A 83 -3.99 -4.00 8.29
C LEU A 83 -2.78 -3.37 8.97
N GLU A 84 -3.02 -2.45 9.92
CA GLU A 84 -2.01 -1.76 10.73
C GLU A 84 -0.98 -0.93 9.96
N LEU A 85 -1.24 -0.61 8.68
CA LEU A 85 -0.28 0.11 7.84
C LEU A 85 -0.11 1.58 8.24
N SER A 86 -1.11 2.15 8.90
CA SER A 86 -1.03 3.50 9.49
C SER A 86 -0.03 3.62 10.64
N LYS A 87 0.36 2.50 11.25
CA LYS A 87 1.32 2.46 12.38
C LYS A 87 2.75 2.12 11.92
N ALA A 88 2.96 1.88 10.62
CA ALA A 88 4.24 1.42 10.09
C ALA A 88 5.30 2.53 10.02
N GLY A 89 4.88 3.80 9.99
CA GLY A 89 5.80 4.94 9.89
C GLY A 89 6.68 4.84 8.65
N ASP A 90 7.98 5.12 8.80
CA ASP A 90 8.94 5.08 7.70
C ASP A 90 9.18 3.66 7.17
N ASN A 91 8.87 2.63 7.96
CA ASN A 91 9.03 1.21 7.59
C ASN A 91 7.79 0.64 6.88
N LEU A 92 7.00 1.50 6.22
CA LEU A 92 5.77 1.09 5.53
C LEU A 92 6.02 -0.11 4.60
N LEU A 93 7.03 -0.03 3.73
CA LEU A 93 7.28 -1.03 2.70
C LEU A 93 7.87 -2.33 3.24
N ASP A 94 8.41 -2.31 4.47
CA ASP A 94 8.88 -3.52 5.16
C ASP A 94 7.71 -4.31 5.77
N ASN A 95 6.53 -3.68 5.90
CA ASN A 95 5.35 -4.37 6.38
C ASN A 95 4.75 -5.25 5.25
N PRO A 96 4.72 -6.59 5.41
CA PRO A 96 4.21 -7.49 4.37
C PRO A 96 2.74 -7.23 4.03
N GLN A 97 1.98 -6.58 4.92
CA GLN A 97 0.60 -6.21 4.68
C GLN A 97 0.41 -5.14 3.59
N VAL A 98 1.46 -4.42 3.17
CA VAL A 98 1.36 -3.44 2.07
C VAL A 98 0.98 -4.13 0.77
N SER A 99 1.61 -5.25 0.44
CA SER A 99 1.29 -6.01 -0.77
C SER A 99 -0.15 -6.54 -0.76
N THR A 100 -0.60 -7.00 0.40
CA THR A 100 -1.99 -7.43 0.65
C THR A 100 -2.97 -6.27 0.43
N TRP A 101 -2.66 -5.10 0.98
CA TRP A 101 -3.50 -3.91 0.83
C TRP A 101 -3.54 -3.38 -0.61
N LEU A 102 -2.40 -3.34 -1.31
CA LEU A 102 -2.37 -2.91 -2.72
C LEU A 102 -3.19 -3.84 -3.62
N SER A 103 -3.16 -5.14 -3.34
CA SER A 103 -4.00 -6.12 -4.03
C SER A 103 -5.49 -5.85 -3.73
N TYR A 104 -5.83 -5.59 -2.46
CA TYR A 104 -7.19 -5.21 -2.07
C TYR A 104 -7.68 -3.94 -2.77
N VAL A 105 -6.85 -2.90 -2.89
CA VAL A 105 -7.17 -1.66 -3.62
C VAL A 105 -7.53 -1.98 -5.08
N ALA A 106 -6.74 -2.82 -5.73
CA ALA A 106 -6.97 -3.22 -7.12
C ALA A 106 -8.28 -4.00 -7.30
N ASP A 107 -8.56 -4.96 -6.41
CA ASP A 107 -9.79 -5.75 -6.48
C ASP A 107 -11.03 -4.94 -6.10
N PHE A 108 -10.91 -4.02 -5.14
CA PHE A 108 -11.96 -3.08 -4.80
C PHE A 108 -12.30 -2.16 -5.98
N LYS A 109 -11.29 -1.66 -6.71
CA LYS A 109 -11.48 -0.86 -7.92
C LYS A 109 -12.25 -1.63 -9.01
N LYS A 110 -11.92 -2.91 -9.23
CA LYS A 110 -12.65 -3.77 -10.18
C LYS A 110 -14.10 -3.99 -9.77
N LYS A 111 -14.35 -4.26 -8.48
CA LYS A 111 -15.67 -4.61 -7.95
C LYS A 111 -16.59 -3.41 -7.72
N THR A 112 -16.02 -2.26 -7.37
CA THR A 112 -16.75 -1.03 -7.03
C THR A 112 -16.19 0.18 -7.78
N PRO A 113 -16.22 0.19 -9.13
CA PRO A 113 -15.54 1.21 -9.94
C PRO A 113 -16.03 2.63 -9.67
N ARG A 114 -17.32 2.81 -9.33
CA ARG A 114 -17.91 4.13 -9.03
C ARG A 114 -17.45 4.74 -7.69
N LYS A 115 -16.89 3.94 -6.78
CA LYS A 115 -16.41 4.39 -5.46
C LYS A 115 -14.95 4.00 -5.24
N SER A 116 -14.21 3.73 -6.32
CA SER A 116 -12.82 3.29 -6.22
C SER A 116 -11.99 4.35 -5.50
N GLN A 117 -11.07 3.90 -4.65
CA GLN A 117 -10.03 4.74 -4.09
C GLN A 117 -8.69 4.28 -4.63
N GLU A 118 -7.76 5.22 -4.81
CA GLU A 118 -6.42 4.95 -5.27
C GLU A 118 -5.45 4.86 -4.08
N SER A 119 -4.37 4.10 -4.26
CA SER A 119 -3.32 3.89 -3.25
C SER A 119 -2.69 5.21 -2.81
N ILE A 120 -2.25 6.03 -3.77
CA ILE A 120 -1.49 7.25 -3.49
C ILE A 120 -2.27 8.29 -2.69
N PRO A 121 -3.52 8.68 -3.04
CA PRO A 121 -4.27 9.62 -2.22
C PRO A 121 -4.44 9.16 -0.77
N ILE A 122 -4.62 7.86 -0.54
CA ILE A 122 -4.71 7.30 0.83
C ILE A 122 -3.36 7.46 1.54
N LEU A 123 -2.25 7.05 0.91
CA LEU A 123 -0.91 7.20 1.47
C LEU A 123 -0.56 8.67 1.73
N THR A 124 -0.83 9.57 0.78
CA THR A 124 -0.61 11.02 0.91
C THR A 124 -1.46 11.60 2.03
N THR A 125 -2.70 11.14 2.25
CA THR A 125 -3.53 11.58 3.38
C THR A 125 -2.90 11.22 4.72
N HIS A 126 -2.20 10.08 4.79
CA HIS A 126 -1.58 9.60 6.03
C HIS A 126 -0.18 10.18 6.29
N TYR A 127 0.66 10.25 5.26
CA TYR A 127 2.07 10.64 5.40
C TYR A 127 2.34 12.08 4.94
N GLY A 128 1.52 12.62 4.05
CA GLY A 128 1.81 13.83 3.28
C GLY A 128 2.70 13.56 2.08
N ASP A 129 2.67 14.47 1.09
CA ASP A 129 3.38 14.31 -0.19
C ASP A 129 4.91 14.17 -0.02
N GLU A 130 5.51 15.04 0.80
CA GLU A 130 6.95 15.09 1.03
C GLU A 130 7.47 13.86 1.79
N ALA A 131 6.84 13.51 2.92
CA ALA A 131 7.28 12.38 3.73
C ALA A 131 7.05 11.05 2.99
N LEU A 132 5.92 10.89 2.28
CA LEU A 132 5.70 9.71 1.45
C LEU A 132 6.77 9.57 0.35
N SER A 133 7.17 10.68 -0.30
CA SER A 133 8.23 10.64 -1.30
C SER A 133 9.56 10.18 -0.71
N LYS A 134 9.88 10.64 0.51
CA LYS A 134 11.06 10.18 1.25
C LYS A 134 11.04 8.68 1.51
N ILE A 135 9.95 8.17 2.09
CA ILE A 135 9.77 6.74 2.39
C ILE A 135 9.94 5.89 1.12
N LEU A 136 9.34 6.31 0.00
CA LEU A 136 9.44 5.58 -1.26
C LEU A 136 10.84 5.63 -1.88
N LEU A 137 11.53 6.77 -1.82
CA LEU A 137 12.90 6.89 -2.35
C LEU A 137 13.92 6.10 -1.53
N GLU A 138 13.74 6.02 -0.21
CA GLU A 138 14.56 5.19 0.67
C GLU A 138 14.29 3.70 0.41
N ALA A 139 13.01 3.29 0.35
CA ALA A 139 12.63 1.91 0.05
C ALA A 139 13.08 1.44 -1.35
N LYS A 140 13.34 2.36 -2.28
CA LYS A 140 13.95 2.04 -3.59
C LYS A 140 15.40 1.59 -3.51
N GLN A 141 16.12 1.96 -2.45
CA GLN A 141 17.52 1.54 -2.25
C GLN A 141 17.62 0.11 -1.73
N THR A 142 16.54 -0.42 -1.17
CA THR A 142 16.49 -1.78 -0.62
C THR A 142 15.95 -2.75 -1.68
N PRO A 143 16.73 -3.77 -2.11
CA PRO A 143 16.34 -4.66 -3.20
C PRO A 143 14.97 -5.36 -3.02
N SER A 144 14.61 -5.74 -1.80
CA SER A 144 13.34 -6.42 -1.50
C SER A 144 12.11 -5.53 -1.66
N THR A 145 12.26 -4.21 -1.54
CA THR A 145 11.16 -3.23 -1.61
C THR A 145 11.19 -2.38 -2.87
N ALA A 146 12.31 -2.42 -3.62
CA ALA A 146 12.57 -1.53 -4.75
C ALA A 146 11.45 -1.50 -5.79
N THR A 147 10.96 -2.67 -6.21
CA THR A 147 9.91 -2.79 -7.23
C THR A 147 8.60 -2.11 -6.81
N ILE A 148 8.16 -2.32 -5.57
CA ILE A 148 6.90 -1.74 -5.06
C ILE A 148 7.08 -0.24 -4.85
N ALA A 149 8.22 0.16 -4.28
CA ALA A 149 8.55 1.55 -4.04
C ALA A 149 8.67 2.35 -5.34
N ASP A 150 9.28 1.78 -6.38
CA ASP A 150 9.34 2.38 -7.72
C ASP A 150 7.96 2.60 -8.32
N LYS A 151 7.09 1.59 -8.24
CA LYS A 151 5.73 1.68 -8.75
C LYS A 151 4.94 2.77 -8.03
N LEU A 152 4.94 2.76 -6.70
CA LEU A 152 4.23 3.76 -5.90
C LEU A 152 4.80 5.16 -6.11
N HIS A 153 6.11 5.31 -6.29
CA HIS A 153 6.71 6.61 -6.56
C HIS A 153 6.30 7.15 -7.94
N GLN A 154 6.16 6.28 -8.95
CA GLN A 154 5.63 6.68 -10.26
C GLN A 154 4.16 7.09 -10.17
N GLU A 155 3.34 6.31 -9.45
CA GLU A 155 1.94 6.66 -9.19
C GLU A 155 1.84 7.99 -8.42
N GLN A 156 2.76 8.26 -7.49
CA GLN A 156 2.81 9.51 -6.73
C GLN A 156 3.06 10.72 -7.63
N ILE A 157 4.02 10.62 -8.54
CA ILE A 157 4.30 11.65 -9.53
C ILE A 157 3.08 11.87 -10.43
N GLN A 158 2.45 10.80 -10.91
CA GLN A 158 1.24 10.91 -11.74
C GLN A 158 0.12 11.62 -10.98
N HIS A 159 -0.10 11.28 -9.72
CA HIS A 159 -1.10 11.93 -8.86
C HIS A 159 -0.85 13.44 -8.73
N TRP A 160 0.41 13.87 -8.58
CA TRP A 160 0.75 15.30 -8.54
C TRP A 160 0.49 16.02 -9.86
N LEU A 161 0.77 15.36 -10.99
CA LEU A 161 0.48 15.91 -12.32
C LEU A 161 -1.03 16.09 -12.52
N ASP A 162 -1.82 15.07 -12.17
CA ASP A 162 -3.28 15.10 -12.29
C ASP A 162 -3.90 16.14 -11.35
N ALA A 163 -3.28 16.36 -10.18
CA ALA A 163 -3.68 17.38 -9.22
C ALA A 163 -3.18 18.80 -9.57
N GLY A 164 -2.42 18.97 -10.65
CA GLY A 164 -1.89 20.27 -11.07
C GLY A 164 -0.92 20.92 -10.07
N LYS A 165 -0.17 20.12 -9.31
CA LYS A 165 0.81 20.64 -8.33
C LYS A 165 1.86 21.50 -9.04
N SER A 166 2.27 22.59 -8.39
CA SER A 166 3.26 23.47 -8.99
C SER A 166 4.62 22.78 -9.09
N PRO A 167 5.46 23.13 -10.07
CA PRO A 167 6.78 22.52 -10.15
C PRO A 167 7.70 22.85 -8.97
N GLY A 168 7.46 23.96 -8.27
CA GLY A 168 8.16 24.30 -7.03
C GLY A 168 7.80 23.35 -5.90
N ASP A 169 6.53 22.97 -5.78
CA ASP A 169 6.06 21.98 -4.80
C ASP A 169 6.63 20.59 -5.11
N VAL A 170 6.52 20.15 -6.37
CA VAL A 170 7.09 18.87 -6.82
C VAL A 170 8.60 18.84 -6.57
N PHE A 171 9.30 19.94 -6.86
CA PHE A 171 10.72 20.06 -6.57
C PHE A 171 11.00 19.92 -5.08
N LYS A 172 10.24 20.60 -4.21
CA LYS A 172 10.37 20.50 -2.75
C LYS A 172 10.18 19.05 -2.27
N PHE A 173 9.12 18.38 -2.71
CA PHE A 173 8.82 17.00 -2.33
C PHE A 173 9.96 16.04 -2.71
N LEU A 174 10.56 16.24 -3.89
CA LEU A 174 11.66 15.42 -4.39
C LEU A 174 13.05 15.82 -3.87
N HIS A 175 13.26 17.04 -3.36
CA HIS A 175 14.59 17.50 -2.91
C HIS A 175 14.82 17.37 -1.40
N SER A 176 13.76 17.41 -0.58
CA SER A 176 13.86 17.18 0.86
C SER A 176 14.57 15.84 1.17
N THR A 177 14.43 14.88 0.27
CA THR A 177 15.00 13.53 0.33
C THR A 177 16.49 13.47 -0.02
N ARG A 178 17.02 14.47 -0.74
CA ARG A 178 18.43 14.50 -1.18
C ARG A 178 19.41 14.81 -0.04
N GLN A 179 18.95 15.49 1.01
CA GLN A 179 19.76 15.74 2.21
C GLN A 179 19.85 14.50 3.11
N ALA A 180 18.84 13.63 3.10
CA ALA A 180 18.84 12.36 3.84
C ALA A 180 19.77 11.30 3.22
N THR A 181 19.96 11.31 1.90
CA THR A 181 20.83 10.36 1.18
C THR A 181 22.33 10.70 1.23
N ASN A 182 22.77 11.64 2.07
CA ASN A 182 24.19 11.91 2.30
C ASN A 182 24.88 10.86 3.21
N CYS A 183 24.33 9.65 3.32
CA CYS A 183 25.00 8.52 3.93
C CYS A 183 25.72 7.68 2.85
N SER A 184 27.00 7.99 2.66
CA SER A 184 28.08 7.14 2.13
C SER A 184 27.76 6.20 0.96
N THR A 185 27.80 6.73 -0.28
CA THR A 185 28.63 6.25 -1.42
C THR A 185 27.99 6.66 -2.74
N THR A 186 28.36 7.82 -3.29
CA THR A 186 28.55 8.00 -4.75
C THR A 186 29.16 9.37 -5.06
N ARG A 187 30.47 9.49 -4.87
CA ARG A 187 31.27 10.52 -5.54
C ARG A 187 31.60 10.02 -6.97
N SER A 188 30.57 9.83 -7.80
CA SER A 188 30.77 9.54 -9.24
C SER A 188 29.61 9.90 -10.18
N LEU A 189 28.50 10.47 -9.67
CA LEU A 189 27.40 10.96 -10.53
C LEU A 189 27.36 12.50 -10.63
N GLN A 190 28.52 13.15 -10.62
CA GLN A 190 28.59 14.61 -10.78
C GLN A 190 28.53 15.11 -12.23
N ARG A 191 28.47 14.24 -13.25
CA ARG A 191 28.27 14.67 -14.63
C ARG A 191 27.45 13.64 -15.39
N GLY A 192 26.21 14.02 -15.74
CA GLY A 192 25.38 13.27 -16.68
C GLY A 192 23.99 12.98 -16.14
N TYR A 193 23.08 13.91 -16.44
CA TYR A 193 21.62 13.80 -16.36
C TYR A 193 20.99 13.55 -14.96
N PRO A 194 20.13 14.48 -14.48
CA PRO A 194 19.33 14.24 -13.29
C PRO A 194 18.32 13.11 -13.51
N MET A 195 18.09 12.27 -12.50
CA MET A 195 17.11 11.16 -12.48
C MET A 195 15.69 11.51 -12.94
N TRP A 196 15.29 12.79 -12.94
CA TRP A 196 13.98 13.22 -13.46
C TRP A 196 13.83 13.00 -14.97
N THR A 197 14.91 12.84 -15.74
CA THR A 197 14.80 12.51 -17.17
C THR A 197 14.31 11.08 -17.41
N ILE A 198 14.61 10.15 -16.51
CA ILE A 198 14.29 8.72 -16.67
C ILE A 198 12.85 8.44 -16.22
N SER A 199 12.41 9.00 -15.09
CA SER A 199 11.05 8.78 -14.58
C SER A 199 9.96 9.47 -15.41
N ILE A 200 10.28 10.60 -16.04
CA ILE A 200 9.32 11.39 -16.83
C ILE A 200 9.25 10.88 -18.28
N GLY A 201 10.29 10.16 -18.72
CA GLY A 201 10.47 9.49 -20.01
C GLY A 201 9.28 8.66 -20.52
N LYS A 202 8.45 8.14 -19.61
CA LYS A 202 7.47 7.09 -19.89
C LYS A 202 6.00 7.55 -19.79
N ILE A 203 5.74 8.79 -19.39
CA ILE A 203 4.39 9.27 -19.08
C ILE A 203 3.80 10.02 -20.28
N ARG A 204 2.56 9.66 -20.65
CA ARG A 204 1.82 10.24 -21.79
C ARG A 204 1.37 11.67 -21.44
N GLY A 205 2.29 12.61 -21.62
CA GLY A 205 2.14 14.06 -21.39
C GLY A 205 3.40 14.84 -21.81
N TYR A 206 4.20 14.24 -22.70
CA TYR A 206 5.61 14.60 -22.95
C TYR A 206 5.85 15.98 -23.58
N ARG A 207 4.80 16.60 -24.15
CA ARG A 207 4.95 17.79 -25.00
C ARG A 207 5.03 19.08 -24.19
N GLU A 208 4.16 19.22 -23.19
CA GLU A 208 4.15 20.37 -22.28
C GLU A 208 5.38 20.35 -21.36
N PHE A 209 5.80 19.16 -20.94
CA PHE A 209 6.96 18.99 -20.07
C PHE A 209 8.30 19.28 -20.76
N ARG A 210 8.42 18.99 -22.07
CA ARG A 210 9.64 19.33 -22.85
C ARG A 210 9.80 20.84 -23.01
N SER A 211 8.70 21.56 -23.31
CA SER A 211 8.69 23.02 -23.36
C SER A 211 9.07 23.64 -22.01
N TRP A 212 8.56 23.07 -20.92
CA TRP A 212 8.89 23.48 -19.55
C TRP A 212 10.37 23.22 -19.18
N ARG A 213 10.93 22.05 -19.53
CA ARG A 213 12.35 21.70 -19.34
C ARG A 213 13.27 22.72 -20.00
N ASP A 214 12.98 23.06 -21.24
CA ASP A 214 13.82 23.94 -22.04
C ASP A 214 13.76 25.40 -21.52
N THR A 215 12.67 25.79 -20.86
CA THR A 215 12.49 27.09 -20.18
C THR A 215 13.25 27.20 -18.85
N MET A 216 13.42 26.10 -18.11
CA MET A 216 14.23 26.08 -16.87
C MET A 216 15.73 26.01 -17.12
N ALA A 217 16.16 25.34 -18.20
CA ALA A 217 17.58 25.25 -18.58
C ALA A 217 18.16 26.60 -19.03
N THR A 218 17.32 27.55 -19.42
CA THR A 218 17.69 28.88 -19.93
C THR A 218 17.64 29.99 -18.86
N ARG A 219 17.19 29.69 -17.63
CA ARG A 219 17.22 30.63 -16.48
C ARG A 219 18.35 30.34 -15.50
N ARG A 220 19.57 30.13 -16.03
CA ARG A 220 20.82 30.21 -15.27
C ARG A 220 21.54 31.50 -15.60
#